data_AF-A0A0H5CM25-F1
#
_entry.id   AF-A0A0H5CM25-F1
#
_cell.length_a   1.000
_cell.length_b   1.000
_cell.length_c   1.000
_cell.angle_alpha   90.00
_cell.angle_beta   90.00
_cell.angle_gamma   90.00
#
_symmetry.space_group_name_H-M   'P 1'
#
loop_
_entity.id
_entity.type
_entity.pdbx_description
1 polymer ?
#
loop_
_entity_poly.entity_id
_entity_poly.type
_entity_poly.pdbx_seq_one_letter_code
_entity_poly.pdbx_strand_id
1 'polypeptide(L)'
;MSSLLDTVATERHRLRGEEVSARFLGTVSSGIAAWEAAVTAFDAGGEAAQALPAVAEAFAMADDTAAVARAAEDVIRMGVAKPLDVLVVGLAQVNRELVRENRRPVAMVRKAAAMERRATSRWRGAEGRKGLLVNRDLQLEEARLAVRDVLSDAREVAALLRRWRSQPVP
;
A
#
# COMPACT_ATOMS: atom_id res chain seq x y z
N MET A 1 11.77 -2.47 10.80
CA MET A 1 12.44 -1.36 10.09
C MET A 1 13.92 -1.16 10.44
N SER A 2 14.33 -1.02 11.71
CA SER A 2 15.72 -0.64 12.07
C SER A 2 16.84 -1.49 11.42
N SER A 3 16.78 -2.84 11.48
CA SER A 3 17.87 -3.69 10.95
C SER A 3 17.97 -3.70 9.42
N LEU A 4 16.85 -3.51 8.70
CA LEU A 4 16.86 -3.30 7.25
C LEU A 4 17.61 -2.01 6.93
N LEU A 5 17.29 -0.93 7.65
CA LEU A 5 17.91 0.37 7.42
C LEU A 5 19.42 0.34 7.69
N ASP A 6 19.86 -0.38 8.72
CA ASP A 6 21.29 -0.53 9.04
C ASP A 6 22.05 -1.35 7.97
N THR A 7 21.44 -2.44 7.49
CA THR A 7 22.02 -3.26 6.40
C THR A 7 22.11 -2.44 5.10
N VAL A 8 21.06 -1.70 4.79
CA VAL A 8 20.97 -0.86 3.59
C VAL A 8 21.94 0.32 3.63
N ALA A 9 22.18 0.90 4.80
CA ALA A 9 23.17 1.94 5.00
C ALA A 9 24.60 1.42 4.83
N THR A 10 24.90 0.25 5.38
CA THR A 10 26.25 -0.35 5.37
C THR A 10 26.65 -0.84 3.97
N GLU A 11 25.73 -1.47 3.24
CA GLU A 11 26.00 -2.15 1.97
C GLU A 11 25.55 -1.35 0.74
N ARG A 12 25.28 -0.05 0.92
CA ARG A 12 24.71 0.86 -0.09
C ARG A 12 25.40 0.82 -1.45
N HIS A 13 26.73 0.77 -1.48
CA HIS A 13 27.51 0.80 -2.72
C HIS A 13 27.31 -0.47 -3.58
N ARG A 14 27.08 -1.63 -2.94
CA ARG A 14 26.83 -2.91 -3.63
C ARG A 14 25.39 -3.06 -4.10
N LEU A 15 24.47 -2.41 -3.41
CA LEU A 15 23.03 -2.51 -3.66
C LEU A 15 22.50 -1.42 -4.60
N ARG A 16 23.35 -0.47 -5.02
CA ARG A 16 22.95 0.63 -5.90
C ARG A 16 22.68 0.12 -7.32
N GLY A 17 21.47 0.37 -7.82
CA GLY A 17 21.05 -0.06 -9.16
C GLY A 17 20.21 -1.33 -9.17
N GLU A 18 20.04 -1.98 -8.01
CA GLU A 18 19.21 -3.18 -7.89
C GLU A 18 17.76 -2.92 -8.26
N GLU A 19 17.27 -3.65 -9.27
CA GLU A 19 15.93 -3.48 -9.83
C GLU A 19 14.84 -3.71 -8.78
N VAL A 20 15.08 -4.61 -7.81
CA VAL A 20 14.09 -4.93 -6.77
C VAL A 20 13.70 -3.70 -5.95
N SER A 21 14.66 -2.83 -5.64
CA SER A 21 14.40 -1.58 -4.91
C SER A 21 13.61 -0.57 -5.75
N ALA A 22 13.85 -0.57 -7.07
CA ALA A 22 13.14 0.27 -8.02
C ALA A 22 11.68 -0.17 -8.17
N ARG A 23 11.47 -1.48 -8.35
CA ARG A 23 10.15 -2.10 -8.46
C ARG A 23 9.34 -1.86 -7.19
N PHE A 24 9.94 -2.11 -6.02
CA PHE A 24 9.28 -1.86 -4.74
C PHE A 24 8.89 -0.37 -4.56
N LEU A 25 9.80 0.57 -4.86
CA LEU A 25 9.47 2.00 -4.82
C LEU A 25 8.34 2.36 -5.80
N GLY A 26 8.31 1.73 -6.98
CA GLY A 26 7.22 1.84 -7.95
C GLY A 26 5.89 1.38 -7.38
N THR A 27 5.85 0.19 -6.76
CA THR A 27 4.66 -0.34 -6.07
C THR A 27 4.16 0.59 -4.97
N VAL A 28 5.05 1.07 -4.11
CA VAL A 28 4.67 2.00 -3.03
C VAL A 28 4.14 3.32 -3.60
N SER A 29 4.81 3.89 -4.61
CA SER A 29 4.38 5.14 -5.23
C SER A 29 3.04 4.99 -5.95
N SER A 30 2.79 3.85 -6.61
CA SER A 30 1.51 3.56 -7.26
C SER A 30 0.38 3.38 -6.25
N GLY A 31 0.64 2.70 -5.12
CA GLY A 31 -0.34 2.56 -4.05
C GLY A 31 -0.72 3.90 -3.40
N ILE A 32 0.27 4.79 -3.20
CA ILE A 32 0.03 6.17 -2.75
C ILE A 32 -0.88 6.90 -3.74
N ALA A 33 -0.53 6.89 -5.03
CA ALA A 33 -1.29 7.58 -6.07
C ALA A 33 -2.73 7.06 -6.20
N ALA A 34 -2.93 5.74 -6.09
CA ALA A 34 -4.26 5.12 -6.13
C ALA A 34 -5.15 5.62 -4.99
N TRP A 35 -4.60 5.72 -3.78
CA TRP A 35 -5.33 6.23 -2.62
C TRP A 35 -5.58 7.74 -2.67
N GLU A 36 -4.61 8.53 -3.12
CA GLU A 36 -4.79 9.97 -3.32
C GLU A 36 -5.89 10.27 -4.35
N ALA A 37 -5.92 9.52 -5.45
CA ALA A 37 -6.97 9.61 -6.46
C ALA A 37 -8.34 9.21 -5.88
N ALA A 38 -8.40 8.13 -5.10
CA ALA A 38 -9.63 7.68 -4.46
C ALA A 38 -10.18 8.71 -3.45
N VAL A 39 -9.31 9.28 -2.60
CA VAL A 39 -9.71 10.33 -1.63
C VAL A 39 -10.23 11.56 -2.37
N THR A 40 -9.52 12.00 -3.41
CA THR A 40 -9.96 13.14 -4.26
C THR A 40 -11.33 12.86 -4.88
N ALA A 41 -11.56 11.63 -5.37
CA ALA A 41 -12.84 11.23 -5.92
C ALA A 41 -13.94 11.27 -4.85
N PHE A 42 -13.68 10.78 -3.63
CA PHE A 42 -14.64 10.86 -2.54
C PHE A 42 -14.99 12.31 -2.19
N ASP A 43 -13.99 13.22 -2.19
CA ASP A 43 -14.20 14.66 -1.91
C ASP A 43 -15.10 15.32 -2.95
N ALA A 44 -15.03 14.86 -4.19
CA ALA A 44 -15.94 15.26 -5.26
C ALA A 44 -17.30 14.52 -5.25
N GLY A 45 -17.58 13.69 -4.24
CA GLY A 45 -18.81 12.90 -4.14
C GLY A 45 -18.83 11.63 -5.00
N GLY A 46 -17.68 11.20 -5.49
CA GLY A 46 -17.49 10.01 -6.32
C GLY A 46 -17.88 8.70 -5.63
N GLU A 47 -18.00 7.64 -6.43
CA GLU A 47 -18.48 6.33 -5.98
C GLU A 47 -17.36 5.45 -5.39
N ALA A 48 -17.63 4.87 -4.23
CA ALA A 48 -16.77 3.90 -3.57
C ALA A 48 -16.54 2.67 -4.46
N ALA A 49 -17.57 2.23 -5.19
CA ALA A 49 -17.48 1.11 -6.11
C ALA A 49 -16.46 1.31 -7.24
N GLN A 50 -16.30 2.55 -7.71
CA GLN A 50 -15.36 2.89 -8.79
C GLN A 50 -13.91 2.93 -8.29
N ALA A 51 -13.69 3.44 -7.07
CA ALA A 51 -12.36 3.51 -6.47
C ALA A 51 -11.84 2.14 -5.99
N LEU A 52 -12.75 1.24 -5.62
CA LEU A 52 -12.43 -0.02 -4.94
C LEU A 52 -11.39 -0.91 -5.67
N PRO A 53 -11.45 -1.15 -6.99
CA PRO A 53 -10.48 -2.01 -7.66
C PRO A 53 -9.04 -1.49 -7.53
N ALA A 54 -8.85 -0.17 -7.66
CA ALA A 54 -7.53 0.44 -7.59
C ALA A 54 -6.95 0.39 -6.17
N VAL A 55 -7.75 0.69 -5.14
CA VAL A 55 -7.28 0.69 -3.75
C VAL A 55 -7.14 -0.71 -3.15
N ALA A 56 -7.88 -1.70 -3.66
CA ALA A 56 -7.79 -3.09 -3.21
C ALA A 56 -6.44 -3.73 -3.55
N GLU A 57 -5.89 -3.40 -4.72
CA GLU A 57 -4.58 -3.86 -5.18
C GLU A 57 -3.45 -2.88 -4.80
N ALA A 58 -3.75 -1.80 -4.08
CA ALA A 58 -2.75 -0.86 -3.63
C ALA A 58 -1.71 -1.56 -2.75
N PHE A 59 -0.44 -1.30 -3.05
CA PHE A 59 0.74 -1.89 -2.41
C PHE A 59 0.96 -3.38 -2.67
N ALA A 60 0.13 -4.06 -3.46
CA ALA A 60 0.38 -5.46 -3.81
C ALA A 60 1.70 -5.58 -4.60
N MET A 61 2.61 -6.45 -4.14
CA MET A 61 3.80 -6.80 -4.91
C MET A 61 3.44 -7.77 -6.03
N ALA A 62 4.14 -7.64 -7.15
CA ALA A 62 4.07 -8.64 -8.22
C ALA A 62 4.56 -10.01 -7.72
N ASP A 63 3.94 -11.08 -8.22
CA ASP A 63 4.17 -12.46 -7.78
C ASP A 63 5.65 -12.89 -7.91
N ASP A 64 6.35 -12.35 -8.91
CA ASP A 64 7.77 -12.57 -9.15
C ASP A 64 8.62 -12.15 -7.94
N THR A 65 8.30 -11.02 -7.32
CA THR A 65 9.08 -10.42 -6.25
C THR A 65 8.80 -11.12 -4.91
N ALA A 66 7.58 -11.64 -4.72
CA ALA A 66 7.24 -12.48 -3.58
C ALA A 66 7.93 -13.86 -3.63
N ALA A 67 8.17 -14.41 -4.83
CA ALA A 67 8.97 -15.62 -5.01
C ALA A 67 10.46 -15.38 -4.69
N VAL A 68 11.01 -14.28 -5.20
CA VAL A 68 12.41 -13.88 -4.92
C VAL A 68 12.64 -13.66 -3.42
N ALA A 69 11.69 -13.06 -2.70
CA ALA A 69 11.79 -12.90 -1.25
C ALA A 69 11.81 -14.23 -0.49
N ARG A 70 10.99 -15.20 -0.89
CA ARG A 70 11.00 -16.54 -0.28
C ARG A 70 12.32 -17.26 -0.50
N ALA A 71 12.86 -17.19 -1.72
CA ALA A 71 14.19 -17.76 -2.02
C ALA A 71 15.29 -17.10 -1.17
N ALA A 72 15.26 -15.78 -1.02
CA ALA A 72 16.20 -15.04 -0.17
C ALA A 72 16.07 -15.43 1.32
N GLU A 73 14.85 -15.64 1.83
CA GLU A 73 14.62 -16.13 3.20
C GLU A 73 15.29 -17.50 3.43
N ASP A 74 15.24 -18.40 2.45
CA ASP A 74 15.89 -19.71 2.55
C ASP A 74 17.42 -19.61 2.54
N VAL A 75 17.99 -18.76 1.68
CA VAL A 75 19.44 -18.49 1.64
C VAL A 75 19.94 -17.90 2.96
N ILE A 76 19.18 -16.98 3.58
CA ILE A 76 19.49 -16.44 4.90
C ILE A 76 19.48 -17.54 5.97
N ARG A 77 18.48 -18.43 5.94
CA ARG A 77 18.40 -19.55 6.89
C ARG A 77 19.60 -20.51 6.77
N MET A 78 20.16 -20.66 5.57
CA MET A 78 21.34 -21.48 5.31
C MET A 78 22.67 -20.81 5.70
N GLY A 79 22.65 -19.54 6.15
CA GLY A 79 23.83 -18.83 6.64
C GLY A 79 24.78 -18.32 5.54
N VAL A 80 24.34 -18.30 4.28
CA VAL A 80 25.14 -17.87 3.11
C VAL A 80 24.58 -16.62 2.44
N ALA A 81 23.84 -15.81 3.20
CA ALA A 81 23.19 -14.59 2.74
C ALA A 81 24.17 -13.58 2.15
N LYS A 82 23.80 -13.02 1.01
CA LYS A 82 24.39 -11.79 0.49
C LYS A 82 23.59 -10.58 1.02
N PRO A 83 24.18 -9.38 1.01
CA PRO A 83 23.47 -8.15 1.35
C PRO A 83 22.16 -7.95 0.58
N LEU A 84 22.11 -8.40 -0.68
CA LEU A 84 20.90 -8.32 -1.52
C LEU A 84 19.77 -9.18 -0.95
N ASP A 85 20.07 -10.38 -0.44
CA ASP A 85 19.06 -11.27 0.15
C ASP A 85 18.41 -10.59 1.36
N VAL A 86 19.23 -9.98 2.23
CA VAL A 86 18.74 -9.26 3.41
C VAL A 86 17.87 -8.05 3.02
N LEU A 87 18.27 -7.30 1.98
CA LEU A 87 17.47 -6.21 1.42
C LEU A 87 16.11 -6.72 0.92
N VAL A 88 16.10 -7.75 0.07
CA VAL A 88 14.88 -8.30 -0.52
C VAL A 88 13.92 -8.76 0.58
N VAL A 89 14.41 -9.52 1.57
CA VAL A 89 13.57 -10.03 2.65
C VAL A 89 12.95 -8.90 3.45
N GLY A 90 13.72 -7.90 3.84
CA GLY A 90 13.15 -6.83 4.63
C GLY A 90 12.24 -5.89 3.81
N LEU A 91 12.48 -5.67 2.51
CA LEU A 91 11.52 -4.97 1.65
C LEU A 91 10.20 -5.72 1.56
N ALA A 92 10.26 -7.05 1.44
CA ALA A 92 9.06 -7.89 1.47
C ALA A 92 8.33 -7.82 2.81
N GLN A 93 9.03 -7.70 3.94
CA GLN A 93 8.41 -7.48 5.24
C GLN A 93 7.67 -6.14 5.30
N VAL A 94 8.32 -5.05 4.90
CA VAL A 94 7.69 -3.72 4.82
C VAL A 94 6.48 -3.75 3.90
N ASN A 95 6.55 -4.46 2.77
CA ASN A 95 5.40 -4.64 1.89
C ASN A 95 4.21 -5.32 2.60
N ARG A 96 4.48 -6.44 3.29
CA ARG A 96 3.44 -7.19 4.01
C ARG A 96 2.78 -6.32 5.07
N GLU A 97 3.55 -5.47 5.76
CA GLU A 97 3.03 -4.50 6.73
C GLU A 97 2.09 -3.50 6.07
N LEU A 98 2.53 -2.84 4.99
CA LEU A 98 1.70 -1.90 4.22
C LEU A 98 0.42 -2.55 3.69
N VAL A 99 0.52 -3.76 3.12
CA VAL A 99 -0.65 -4.52 2.64
C VAL A 99 -1.59 -4.85 3.79
N ARG A 100 -1.06 -5.24 4.95
CA ARG A 100 -1.86 -5.55 6.15
C ARG A 100 -2.61 -4.31 6.63
N GLU A 101 -1.93 -3.17 6.70
CA GLU A 101 -2.52 -1.90 7.15
C GLU A 101 -3.56 -1.38 6.14
N ASN A 102 -3.33 -1.59 4.84
CA ASN A 102 -4.29 -1.26 3.78
C ASN A 102 -5.62 -2.04 3.88
N ARG A 103 -5.65 -3.21 4.53
CA ARG A 103 -6.88 -4.04 4.61
C ARG A 103 -8.04 -3.32 5.28
N ARG A 104 -7.78 -2.55 6.33
CA ARG A 104 -8.83 -1.85 7.09
C ARG A 104 -9.53 -0.78 6.24
N PRO A 105 -8.84 0.22 5.65
CA PRO A 105 -9.50 1.21 4.81
C PRO A 105 -10.14 0.56 3.57
N VAL A 106 -9.54 -0.46 2.95
CA VAL A 106 -10.17 -1.20 1.84
C VAL A 106 -11.49 -1.85 2.29
N ALA A 107 -11.55 -2.47 3.46
CA ALA A 107 -12.77 -3.07 3.98
C ALA A 107 -13.89 -2.02 4.20
N MET A 108 -13.53 -0.82 4.65
CA MET A 108 -14.45 0.31 4.78
C MET A 108 -15.00 0.76 3.42
N VAL A 109 -14.12 0.89 2.40
CA VAL A 109 -14.53 1.20 1.02
C VAL A 109 -15.44 0.11 0.44
N ARG A 110 -15.14 -1.18 0.68
CA ARG A 110 -16.02 -2.30 0.28
C ARG A 110 -17.41 -2.19 0.90
N LYS A 111 -17.47 -1.82 2.17
CA LYS A 111 -18.74 -1.62 2.90
C LYS A 111 -19.51 -0.43 2.33
N ALA A 112 -18.83 0.69 2.05
CA ALA A 112 -19.43 1.84 1.37
C ALA A 112 -19.97 1.46 -0.03
N ALA A 113 -19.21 0.75 -0.84
CA ALA A 113 -19.65 0.26 -2.16
C ALA A 113 -20.84 -0.72 -2.07
N ALA A 114 -20.93 -1.52 -0.99
CA ALA A 114 -22.10 -2.34 -0.73
C ALA A 114 -23.34 -1.51 -0.36
N MET A 115 -23.16 -0.40 0.36
CA MET A 115 -24.24 0.54 0.67
C MET A 115 -24.73 1.25 -0.60
N GLU A 116 -23.84 1.71 -1.48
CA GLU A 116 -24.21 2.31 -2.78
C GLU A 116 -25.09 1.37 -3.60
N ARG A 117 -24.65 0.11 -3.76
CA ARG A 117 -25.41 -0.92 -4.49
C ARG A 117 -26.78 -1.22 -3.85
N ARG A 118 -26.89 -1.10 -2.53
CA ARG A 118 -28.17 -1.26 -1.83
C ARG A 118 -29.06 -0.03 -1.95
N ALA A 119 -28.48 1.17 -2.04
CA ALA A 119 -29.21 2.42 -2.22
C ALA A 119 -29.91 2.47 -3.59
N THR A 120 -29.31 1.88 -4.62
CA THR A 120 -29.90 1.78 -5.96
C THR A 120 -31.00 0.71 -6.06
N SER A 121 -31.22 -0.09 -5.02
CA SER A 121 -32.27 -1.11 -5.02
C SER A 121 -33.68 -0.50 -5.00
N ARG A 122 -34.53 -0.95 -5.95
CA ARG A 122 -35.93 -0.51 -6.11
C ARG A 122 -36.82 -0.77 -4.88
N TRP A 123 -36.43 -1.68 -4.01
CA TRP A 123 -37.26 -2.17 -2.90
C TRP A 123 -37.24 -1.27 -1.65
N ARG A 124 -36.41 -0.22 -1.62
CA ARG A 124 -36.39 0.77 -0.54
C ARG A 124 -37.09 2.06 -0.97
N GLY A 125 -37.96 2.60 -0.12
CA GLY A 125 -38.53 3.95 -0.29
C GLY A 125 -37.47 5.05 -0.26
N ALA A 126 -37.85 6.27 -0.67
CA ALA A 126 -36.91 7.39 -0.86
C ALA A 126 -36.12 7.76 0.41
N GLU A 127 -36.75 7.74 1.58
CA GLU A 127 -36.09 8.04 2.87
C GLU A 127 -35.05 6.97 3.26
N GLY A 128 -35.38 5.69 3.06
CA GLY A 128 -34.48 4.57 3.34
C GLY A 128 -33.24 4.53 2.43
N ARG A 129 -33.31 5.15 1.25
CA ARG A 129 -32.15 5.37 0.37
C ARG A 129 -31.26 6.51 0.86
N LYS A 130 -31.86 7.65 1.23
CA LYS A 130 -31.12 8.82 1.75
C LYS A 130 -30.32 8.47 3.00
N GLY A 131 -30.93 7.81 3.98
CA GLY A 131 -30.22 7.40 5.20
C GLY A 131 -29.07 6.43 4.94
N LEU A 132 -29.18 5.59 3.90
CA LEU A 132 -28.10 4.69 3.52
C LEU A 132 -26.93 5.42 2.87
N LEU A 133 -27.19 6.46 2.08
CA LEU A 133 -26.15 7.32 1.49
C LEU A 133 -25.41 8.12 2.57
N VAL A 134 -26.13 8.64 3.58
CA VAL A 134 -25.50 9.29 4.74
C VAL A 134 -24.57 8.33 5.48
N ASN A 135 -25.00 7.08 5.72
CA ASN A 135 -24.13 6.06 6.34
C ASN A 135 -22.93 5.70 5.46
N ARG A 136 -23.10 5.72 4.14
CA ARG A 136 -22.03 5.50 3.16
C ARG A 136 -21.00 6.63 3.22
N ASP A 137 -21.44 7.87 3.30
CA ASP A 137 -20.55 9.04 3.39
C ASP A 137 -19.78 9.05 4.71
N LEU A 138 -20.44 8.71 5.82
CA LEU A 138 -19.76 8.52 7.11
C LEU A 138 -18.69 7.40 7.01
N GLN A 139 -19.01 6.30 6.34
CA GLN A 139 -18.06 5.20 6.15
C GLN A 139 -16.86 5.59 5.29
N LEU A 140 -17.05 6.44 4.27
CA LEU A 140 -15.97 6.98 3.46
C LEU A 140 -15.10 7.95 4.27
N GLU A 141 -15.70 8.75 5.16
CA GLU A 141 -14.93 9.63 6.04
C GLU A 141 -14.05 8.86 7.02
N GLU A 142 -14.57 7.79 7.61
CA GLU A 142 -13.75 6.88 8.41
C GLU A 142 -12.61 6.25 7.59
N ALA A 143 -12.87 5.91 6.32
CA ALA A 143 -11.85 5.38 5.43
C ALA A 143 -10.76 6.41 5.12
N ARG A 144 -11.11 7.70 4.96
CA ARG A 144 -10.14 8.80 4.77
C ARG A 144 -9.24 8.96 5.99
N LEU A 145 -9.80 8.90 7.19
CA LEU A 145 -8.99 8.96 8.41
C LEU A 145 -8.04 7.76 8.51
N ALA A 146 -8.54 6.56 8.24
CA ALA A 146 -7.73 5.34 8.29
C ALA A 146 -6.64 5.30 7.22
N VAL A 147 -6.88 5.82 6.01
CA VAL A 147 -5.88 5.82 4.94
C VAL A 147 -4.78 6.85 5.19
N ARG A 148 -5.04 7.93 5.95
CA ARG A 148 -4.04 8.95 6.25
C ARG A 148 -2.79 8.35 6.89
N ASP A 149 -2.98 7.43 7.84
CA ASP A 149 -1.89 6.79 8.56
C ASP A 149 -1.10 5.88 7.61
N VAL A 150 -1.78 5.05 6.80
CA VAL A 150 -1.16 4.19 5.76
C VAL A 150 -0.35 5.02 4.75
N LEU A 151 -0.88 6.16 4.31
CA LEU A 151 -0.19 7.06 3.39
C LEU A 151 1.02 7.75 4.04
N SER A 152 0.97 8.03 5.35
CA SER A 152 2.12 8.57 6.07
C SER A 152 3.27 7.56 6.04
N ASP A 153 3.02 6.33 6.47
CA ASP A 153 4.02 5.27 6.52
C ASP A 153 4.58 4.94 5.13
N ALA A 154 3.70 4.82 4.13
CA ALA A 154 4.09 4.59 2.75
C ALA A 154 4.99 5.71 2.19
N ARG A 155 4.69 6.98 2.50
CA ARG A 155 5.49 8.12 2.06
C ARG A 155 6.84 8.16 2.76
N GLU A 156 6.91 7.83 4.04
CA GLU A 156 8.17 7.73 4.77
C GLU A 156 9.09 6.67 4.17
N VAL A 157 8.53 5.47 3.88
CA VAL A 157 9.24 4.39 3.18
C VAL A 157 9.72 4.84 1.80
N ALA A 158 8.85 5.46 1.00
CA ALA A 158 9.20 5.94 -0.34
C ALA A 158 10.29 7.03 -0.29
N ALA A 159 10.18 7.97 0.65
CA ALA A 159 11.14 9.05 0.83
C ALA A 159 12.50 8.51 1.26
N LEU A 160 12.52 7.53 2.16
CA LEU A 160 13.74 6.87 2.60
C LEU A 160 14.45 6.18 1.43
N LEU A 161 13.72 5.40 0.62
CA LEU A 161 14.29 4.73 -0.55
C LEU A 161 14.79 5.72 -1.61
N ARG A 162 14.06 6.81 -1.84
CA ARG A 162 14.48 7.87 -2.76
C ARG A 162 15.78 8.54 -2.29
N ARG A 163 15.87 8.92 -1.01
CA ARG A 163 17.08 9.52 -0.42
C ARG A 163 18.27 8.57 -0.54
N TRP A 164 18.05 7.29 -0.25
CA TRP A 164 19.10 6.28 -0.36
C TRP A 164 19.64 6.16 -1.80
N ARG A 165 18.77 6.22 -2.81
CA ARG A 165 19.17 6.18 -4.23
C ARG A 165 19.88 7.45 -4.71
N SER A 166 19.50 8.61 -4.17
CA SER A 166 19.98 9.92 -4.65
C SER A 166 21.27 10.41 -3.99
N GLN A 167 21.64 9.89 -2.81
CA GLN A 167 22.87 10.33 -2.13
C GLN A 167 24.14 9.91 -2.91
N PRO A 168 25.15 10.80 -3.02
CA PRO A 168 26.44 10.47 -3.59
C PRO A 168 27.18 9.44 -2.73
N VAL A 169 27.91 8.53 -3.38
CA VAL A 169 28.82 7.58 -2.71
C VAL A 169 30.15 8.32 -2.50
N PRO A 170 30.62 8.51 -1.26
CA PRO A 170 31.96 9.03 -1.00
C PRO A 170 33.04 8.06 -1.47
#